data_AF-A0A9J6ZFK4-F1
#
_entry.id   AF-A0A9J6ZFK4-F1
#
_cell.length_a   1.000
_cell.length_b   1.000
_cell.length_c   1.000
_cell.angle_alpha   90.00
_cell.angle_beta   90.00
_cell.angle_gamma   90.00
#
_symmetry.space_group_name_H-M   'P 1'
#
loop_
_entity.id
_entity.type
_entity.pdbx_description
1 polymer ?
#
loop_
_entity_poly.entity_id
_entity_poly.type
_entity_poly.pdbx_seq_one_letter_code
_entity_poly.pdbx_strand_id
1 'polypeptide(L)'
;MNYIVIKEFLDRFDNLRHCKVGESHIPPNDERADQLVEKGYIEPVDGNDTSDDGQLINLGGGYYELPNGEKVRGKDKALKALEALEALEALKIDGDDIGKQADES
;
A
#
# COMPACT_ATOMS: atom_id res chain seq x y z
N MET A 1 18.12 2.84 -10.02
CA MET A 1 16.93 2.59 -9.17
C MET A 1 16.30 3.95 -8.83
N ASN A 2 14.98 4.07 -8.83
CA ASN A 2 14.30 5.32 -8.46
C ASN A 2 13.75 5.19 -7.03
N TYR A 3 13.79 6.26 -6.24
CA TYR A 3 13.30 6.24 -4.87
C TYR A 3 12.35 7.41 -4.63
N ILE A 4 11.42 7.24 -3.69
CA ILE A 4 10.54 8.33 -3.23
C ILE A 4 10.86 8.65 -1.78
N VAL A 5 10.85 9.93 -1.47
CA VAL A 5 11.14 10.43 -0.13
C VAL A 5 9.91 10.20 0.74
N ILE A 6 10.05 9.45 1.82
CA ILE A 6 8.96 9.21 2.79
C ILE A 6 9.06 10.11 4.01
N LYS A 7 10.24 10.70 4.25
CA LYS A 7 10.49 11.60 5.37
C LYS A 7 11.38 12.74 4.92
N GLU A 8 11.02 13.97 5.28
CA GLU A 8 11.78 15.17 4.89
C GLU A 8 13.22 15.11 5.41
N PHE A 9 14.19 15.40 4.54
CA PHE A 9 15.59 15.49 4.93
C PHE A 9 16.39 16.44 4.04
N LEU A 10 17.53 16.88 4.57
CA LEU A 10 18.52 17.64 3.83
C LEU A 10 19.59 16.67 3.34
N ASP A 11 19.71 16.50 2.03
CA ASP A 11 20.75 15.64 1.49
C ASP A 11 22.08 16.41 1.35
N ARG A 12 23.04 16.02 2.19
CA ARG A 12 24.39 16.62 2.20
C ARG A 12 25.24 16.29 0.98
N PHE A 13 24.87 15.28 0.19
CA PHE A 13 25.55 14.90 -1.05
C PHE A 13 24.96 15.63 -2.26
N ASP A 14 23.73 16.14 -2.14
CA ASP A 14 23.05 16.98 -3.14
C ASP A 14 22.97 18.45 -2.71
N ASN A 15 24.10 19.06 -2.31
CA ASN A 15 24.19 20.49 -1.94
C ASN A 15 23.20 20.95 -0.86
N LEU A 16 22.87 20.10 0.12
CA LEU A 16 21.84 20.37 1.15
C LEU A 16 20.45 20.59 0.53
N ARG A 17 20.15 19.92 -0.59
CA ARG A 17 18.81 19.92 -1.15
C ARG A 17 17.81 19.46 -0.11
N HIS A 18 16.74 20.23 0.01
CA HIS A 18 15.61 19.90 0.85
C HIS A 18 14.68 18.94 0.10
N CYS A 19 14.83 17.65 0.40
CA CYS A 19 13.99 16.59 -0.10
C CYS A 19 12.70 16.54 0.73
N LYS A 20 11.56 16.77 0.08
CA LYS A 20 10.23 16.74 0.70
C LYS A 20 9.59 15.37 0.52
N VAL A 21 8.69 15.00 1.43
CA VAL A 21 7.89 13.77 1.30
C VAL A 21 7.16 13.76 -0.04
N GLY A 22 7.21 12.62 -0.73
CA GLY A 22 6.63 12.40 -2.06
C GLY A 22 7.51 12.87 -3.22
N GLU A 23 8.66 13.50 -2.96
CA GLU A 23 9.59 13.89 -4.03
C GLU A 23 10.41 12.67 -4.50
N SER A 24 10.68 12.62 -5.80
CA SER A 24 11.62 11.64 -6.35
C SER A 24 13.05 11.98 -5.94
N HIS A 25 13.76 11.00 -5.39
CA HIS A 25 15.15 11.12 -5.00
C HIS A 25 16.00 10.06 -5.71
N ILE A 26 17.12 10.53 -6.27
CA ILE A 26 18.10 9.67 -6.94
C ILE A 26 19.38 9.75 -6.10
N PRO A 27 19.65 8.73 -5.27
CA PRO A 27 20.87 8.72 -4.48
C PRO A 27 22.11 8.61 -5.39
N PRO A 28 23.24 9.20 -4.99
CA PRO A 28 24.46 9.23 -5.81
C PRO A 28 25.14 7.86 -5.94
N ASN A 29 24.89 6.93 -5.02
CA ASN A 29 25.37 5.55 -5.04
C ASN A 29 24.41 4.62 -4.26
N ASP A 30 24.54 3.31 -4.48
CA ASP A 30 23.73 2.29 -3.81
C ASP A 30 23.94 2.26 -2.29
N GLU A 31 25.17 2.41 -1.80
CA GLU A 31 25.45 2.46 -0.34
C GLU A 31 24.68 3.59 0.37
N ARG A 32 24.49 4.73 -0.29
CA ARG A 32 23.71 5.85 0.23
C ARG A 32 22.22 5.55 0.18
N ALA A 33 21.77 4.86 -0.86
CA ALA A 33 20.40 4.41 -0.99
C ALA A 33 20.04 3.48 0.18
N ASP A 34 20.84 2.44 0.42
CA ASP A 34 20.65 1.51 1.55
C ASP A 34 20.61 2.22 2.90
N GLN A 35 21.52 3.16 3.14
CA GLN A 35 21.51 3.94 4.39
C GLN A 35 20.24 4.79 4.56
N LEU A 36 19.72 5.36 3.47
CA LEU A 36 18.50 6.17 3.50
C LEU A 36 17.25 5.30 3.63
N VAL A 37 17.24 4.11 3.02
CA VAL A 37 16.18 3.10 3.16
C VAL A 37 16.16 2.53 4.59
N GLU A 38 17.31 2.08 5.11
CA GLU A 38 17.45 1.54 6.47
C GLU A 38 17.02 2.55 7.54
N LYS A 39 17.28 3.84 7.31
CA LYS A 39 16.86 4.93 8.21
C LYS A 39 15.43 5.40 7.99
N GLY A 40 14.74 4.91 6.96
CA GLY A 40 13.37 5.28 6.62
C GLY A 40 13.22 6.72 6.12
N TYR A 41 14.18 7.21 5.33
CA TYR A 41 14.09 8.50 4.63
C TYR A 41 13.54 8.38 3.21
N ILE A 42 13.89 7.30 2.51
CA ILE A 42 13.44 7.01 1.15
C ILE A 42 13.00 5.55 1.04
N GLU A 43 12.17 5.23 0.06
CA GLU A 43 11.79 3.86 -0.29
C GLU A 43 12.02 3.61 -1.79
N PRO A 44 12.43 2.39 -2.20
CA PRO A 44 12.57 2.05 -3.61
C PRO A 44 11.21 2.10 -4.30
N VAL A 45 11.12 2.91 -5.34
CA VAL A 45 9.99 2.90 -6.26
C VAL A 45 10.28 1.82 -7.29
N ASP A 46 10.05 0.58 -6.91
CA ASP A 46 9.74 -0.43 -7.90
C ASP A 46 8.47 0.03 -8.62
N GLY A 47 8.39 -0.12 -9.95
CA GLY A 47 7.22 0.31 -10.75
C GLY A 47 5.88 -0.36 -10.38
N ASN A 48 5.83 -1.07 -9.26
CA ASN A 48 4.65 -1.46 -8.51
C ASN A 48 4.61 -0.61 -7.22
N ASP A 49 4.04 0.59 -7.31
CA ASP A 49 3.47 1.26 -6.13
C ASP A 49 2.24 0.46 -5.70
N THR A 50 2.44 -0.75 -5.22
CA THR A 50 1.49 -1.39 -4.31
C THR A 50 1.83 -0.76 -2.96
N SER A 51 1.28 0.43 -2.70
CA SER A 51 1.05 0.85 -1.32
C SER A 51 0.27 -0.28 -0.66
N ASP A 52 0.99 -1.17 0.00
CA ASP A 52 0.48 -2.29 0.78
C ASP A 52 -0.17 -1.71 2.03
N ASP A 53 -1.32 -1.06 1.83
CA ASP A 53 -2.32 -0.89 2.88
C ASP A 53 -3.15 -2.19 2.91
N GLY A 54 -2.46 -3.35 2.94
CA GLY A 54 -2.89 -4.76 3.08
C GLY A 54 -4.07 -5.30 2.24
N GLN A 55 -4.89 -4.45 1.62
CA GLN A 55 -6.21 -4.77 1.09
C GLN A 55 -6.55 -3.93 -0.15
N LEU A 56 -5.92 -2.77 -0.36
CA LEU A 56 -6.20 -1.87 -1.49
C LEU A 56 -5.02 -1.85 -2.49
N ILE A 57 -5.27 -2.31 -3.71
CA ILE A 57 -4.26 -2.31 -4.78
C ILE A 57 -4.38 -0.99 -5.56
N ASN A 58 -3.33 -0.16 -5.58
CA ASN A 58 -3.31 1.05 -6.40
C ASN A 58 -3.04 0.68 -7.87
N LEU A 59 -4.03 0.92 -8.75
CA LEU A 59 -3.92 0.65 -10.19
C LEU A 59 -3.28 1.81 -10.98
N GLY A 60 -2.96 2.92 -10.31
CA GLY A 60 -2.49 4.15 -10.94
C GLY A 60 -3.62 4.99 -11.54
N GLY A 61 -3.34 6.25 -11.88
CA GLY A 61 -4.34 7.18 -12.42
C GLY A 61 -5.46 7.57 -11.44
N GLY A 62 -5.25 7.33 -10.14
CA GLY A 62 -6.25 7.53 -9.10
C GLY A 62 -7.31 6.44 -9.01
N TYR A 63 -7.04 5.24 -9.53
CA TYR A 63 -7.87 4.05 -9.37
C TYR A 63 -7.27 3.10 -8.34
N TYR A 64 -8.13 2.48 -7.56
CA TYR A 64 -7.80 1.50 -6.53
C TYR A 64 -8.68 0.27 -6.74
N GLU A 65 -8.13 -0.92 -6.52
CA GLU A 65 -8.83 -2.20 -6.57
C GLU A 65 -8.97 -2.77 -5.16
N LEU A 66 -10.19 -3.20 -4.85
CA LEU A 66 -10.60 -3.77 -3.57
C LEU A 66 -10.35 -5.28 -3.55
N PRO A 67 -10.33 -5.94 -2.38
CA PRO A 67 -10.04 -7.38 -2.30
C PRO A 67 -11.11 -8.25 -2.97
N ASN A 68 -12.31 -7.71 -3.19
CA ASN A 68 -13.37 -8.34 -3.96
C ASN A 68 -13.19 -8.23 -5.49
N GLY A 69 -12.13 -7.57 -5.97
CA GLY A 69 -11.87 -7.27 -7.38
C GLY A 69 -12.61 -6.05 -7.94
N GLU A 70 -13.31 -5.28 -7.09
CA GLU A 70 -14.00 -4.04 -7.51
C GLU A 70 -13.00 -2.88 -7.67
N LYS A 71 -13.19 -2.06 -8.71
CA LYS A 71 -12.31 -0.92 -9.01
C LYS A 71 -13.00 0.39 -8.66
N VAL A 72 -12.40 1.15 -7.75
CA VAL A 72 -12.93 2.41 -7.25
C VAL A 72 -11.98 3.55 -7.58
N ARG A 73 -12.54 4.63 -8.12
CA ARG A 73 -11.78 5.85 -8.44
C ARG A 73 -11.71 6.78 -7.23
N GLY A 74 -10.49 7.05 -6.78
CA GLY A 74 -10.17 7.95 -5.68
C GLY A 74 -9.94 7.21 -4.36
N LYS A 75 -8.86 7.57 -3.66
CA LYS A 75 -8.42 6.92 -2.42
C LYS A 75 -9.51 6.91 -1.35
N ASP A 76 -10.17 8.05 -1.14
CA ASP A 76 -11.23 8.22 -0.13
C ASP A 76 -12.43 7.28 -0.36
N LYS A 77 -12.84 7.14 -1.64
CA LYS A 77 -13.91 6.21 -2.00
C LYS A 77 -13.51 4.75 -1.84
N ALA A 78 -12.26 4.44 -2.15
CA ALA A 78 -11.74 3.08 -2.05
C ALA A 78 -11.63 2.62 -0.59
N LEU A 79 -11.17 3.50 0.31
CA LEU A 79 -11.20 3.29 1.76
C LEU A 79 -12.61 3.05 2.29
N LYS A 80 -13.57 3.88 1.87
CA LYS A 80 -14.96 3.73 2.30
C LYS A 80 -15.61 2.44 1.80
N ALA A 81 -15.28 2.02 0.58
CA ALA A 81 -15.74 0.77 0.01
C ALA A 81 -15.08 -0.44 0.69
N LEU A 82 -13.82 -0.31 1.12
CA LEU A 82 -13.12 -1.33 1.89
C LEU A 82 -13.80 -1.55 3.26
N GLU A 83 -14.03 -0.47 4.01
CA GLU A 83 -14.72 -0.54 5.32
C GLU A 83 -16.11 -1.17 5.20
N ALA A 84 -16.84 -0.85 4.12
CA ALA A 84 -18.14 -1.45 3.83
C ALA A 84 -18.05 -2.95 3.49
N LEU A 85 -16.99 -3.38 2.79
CA LEU A 85 -16.75 -4.79 2.48
C LEU A 85 -16.38 -5.58 3.72
N GLU A 86 -15.48 -5.07 4.57
CA GLU A 86 -15.12 -5.71 5.84
C GLU A 86 -16.34 -5.90 6.73
N ALA A 87 -17.20 -4.87 6.84
CA ALA A 87 -18.46 -4.97 7.57
C ALA A 87 -19.44 -5.99 6.97
N LEU A 88 -19.49 -6.11 5.65
CA LEU A 88 -20.36 -7.07 4.95
C LEU A 88 -19.84 -8.51 5.08
N GLU A 89 -18.52 -8.70 5.04
CA GLU A 89 -17.88 -10.00 5.13
C GLU A 89 -17.96 -10.57 6.57
N ALA A 90 -17.83 -9.71 7.58
CA ALA A 90 -18.06 -10.07 8.98
C ALA A 90 -19.49 -10.59 9.24
N LEU A 91 -20.50 -10.10 8.51
CA LEU A 91 -21.89 -10.56 8.60
C LEU A 91 -22.15 -11.91 7.92
N LYS A 92 -21.26 -12.38 7.03
CA LYS A 92 -21.42 -13.66 6.33
C LYS A 92 -20.91 -14.87 7.11
N ILE A 93 -20.21 -14.68 8.23
CA ILE A 93 -19.59 -15.77 8.99
C ILE A 93 -20.58 -16.48 9.94
N ASP A 94 -21.72 -15.89 10.30
CA ASP A 94 -22.75 -16.52 11.16
C ASP A 94 -23.75 -17.41 10.40
N GLY A 95 -23.44 -17.84 9.18
CA GLY A 95 -24.37 -18.59 8.30
C GLY A 95 -24.02 -20.04 7.96
N ASP A 96 -22.80 -20.50 8.27
CA ASP A 96 -22.35 -21.88 7.95
C ASP A 96 -22.23 -22.74 9.23
N ASP A 97 -23.24 -22.69 10.08
CA ASP A 97 -23.54 -23.73 11.06
C ASP A 97 -25.00 -24.16 10.89
N ILE A 98 -25.26 -24.98 9.88
CA ILE A 98 -26.47 -25.82 9.86
C ILE A 98 -26.10 -27.19 9.33
N GLY A 99 -25.99 -28.13 10.27
CA GLY A 99 -25.43 -29.44 10.03
C GLY A 99 -26.33 -30.44 9.31
N LYS A 100 -25.92 -31.70 9.53
CA LYS A 100 -26.54 -33.00 9.20
C LYS A 100 -25.94 -33.69 7.98
N GLN A 101 -25.18 -34.74 8.24
CA GLN A 101 -25.79 -36.07 8.13
C GLN A 101 -25.08 -37.03 9.09
N ALA A 102 -25.73 -37.30 10.22
CA ALA A 102 -25.69 -38.63 10.79
C ALA A 102 -26.55 -39.50 9.87
N ASP A 103 -26.01 -40.63 9.40
CA ASP A 103 -26.79 -41.85 9.25
C ASP A 103 -25.82 -43.04 9.39
N GLU A 104 -25.96 -43.71 10.53
CA GLU A 104 -25.48 -45.05 10.77
C GLU A 104 -26.26 -46.02 9.87
N SER A 105 -25.56 -46.86 9.09
CA SER A 105 -25.80 -48.32 8.95
C SER A 105 -24.92 -48.94 7.88
#